data_AF-A0A2I4E1R2-F1
#
_entry.id   AF-A0A2I4E1R2-F1
#
_cell.length_a   1.000
_cell.length_b   1.000
_cell.length_c   1.000
_cell.angle_alpha   90.00
_cell.angle_beta   90.00
_cell.angle_gamma   90.00
#
_symmetry.space_group_name_H-M   'P 1'
#
loop_
_entity.id
_entity.type
_entity.pdbx_description
1 polymer ?
#
loop_
_entity_poly.entity_id
_entity_poly.type
_entity_poly.pdbx_seq_one_letter_code
_entity_poly.pdbx_strand_id
1 'polypeptide(L)'
;MGGKLLCDSTTVAETFQTSSPTVPWRDPKSAPAALDAIEAVDLVDQTTTTAWDDVHGLEEQQRRHLQRLHAKGILWKHPADDSSSSVSVVFRLSHGGEVSADGNCLFTASQKAMAGSGTAPGFDARELRRRTVRRFLEDFRSVGAEEREAIEEAIKHMYAPDLKNGWGIHVVQEIKLLAKKSDRLALDSAIDELLQLGVQREMAAESIYKERCIPVNDDPSWAKYMSISGSSDDEYDIITLQYTEEGLLSVDENREGHAAAFGDDIAIECLATEFKREIYVVGVVLELITMSP
;
A
#
# COMPACT_ATOMS: atom_id res chain seq x y z
N MET A 1 -18.17 8.69 -43.75
CA MET A 1 -17.24 7.93 -44.62
C MET A 1 -16.06 8.86 -44.87
N GLY A 2 -14.82 8.60 -44.49
CA GLY A 2 -14.12 7.38 -44.12
C GLY A 2 -12.76 7.41 -44.82
N GLY A 3 -11.67 7.37 -44.04
CA GLY A 3 -10.28 7.10 -44.49
C GLY A 3 -9.51 8.33 -45.01
N LYS A 4 -8.19 8.46 -44.82
CA LYS A 4 -7.19 7.54 -44.24
C LYS A 4 -5.93 8.39 -43.99
N LEU A 5 -5.34 8.29 -42.80
CA LEU A 5 -4.05 8.90 -42.46
C LEU A 5 -2.90 8.13 -43.13
N LEU A 6 -1.95 8.87 -43.67
CA LEU A 6 -0.58 8.45 -43.94
C LEU A 6 0.31 9.61 -43.51
N CYS A 7 1.11 9.41 -42.46
CA CYS A 7 2.36 10.14 -42.30
C CYS A 7 3.38 9.19 -41.68
N ASP A 8 4.33 8.80 -42.52
CA ASP A 8 5.53 8.07 -42.18
C ASP A 8 6.38 8.85 -41.16
N SER A 9 6.98 8.13 -40.22
CA SER A 9 8.18 8.60 -39.52
C SER A 9 9.04 7.40 -39.18
N THR A 10 9.92 7.07 -40.12
CA THR A 10 11.12 6.29 -39.85
C THR A 10 12.23 7.27 -39.45
N THR A 11 13.08 6.81 -38.53
CA THR A 11 14.42 7.30 -38.16
C THR A 11 14.54 8.54 -37.27
N VAL A 12 14.47 8.33 -35.95
CA VAL A 12 15.58 8.70 -35.05
C VAL A 12 15.81 7.50 -34.13
N ALA A 13 16.80 6.68 -34.49
CA ALA A 13 17.34 5.65 -33.62
C ALA A 13 18.47 6.28 -32.80
N GLU A 14 18.19 6.64 -31.55
CA GLU A 14 19.21 6.89 -30.54
C GLU A 14 18.87 6.07 -29.28
N THR A 15 19.53 4.91 -29.22
CA THR A 15 20.06 4.21 -28.04
C THR A 15 19.45 4.55 -26.66
N PHE A 16 18.31 3.95 -26.32
CA PHE A 16 17.95 3.73 -24.92
C PHE A 16 18.66 2.47 -24.41
N GLN A 17 19.77 2.64 -23.69
CA GLN A 17 20.29 1.60 -22.79
C GLN A 17 19.36 1.53 -21.57
N THR A 18 18.38 0.64 -21.62
CA THR A 18 17.62 0.21 -20.44
C THR A 18 18.44 -0.83 -19.68
N SER A 19 19.32 -0.38 -18.80
CA SER A 19 19.95 -1.25 -17.81
C SER A 19 19.03 -1.41 -16.60
N SER A 20 18.09 -2.35 -16.70
CA SER A 20 17.43 -2.98 -15.55
C SER A 20 17.92 -4.43 -15.47
N PRO A 21 18.33 -4.95 -14.30
CA PRO A 21 18.87 -6.29 -14.21
C PRO A 21 17.73 -7.30 -14.38
N THR A 22 17.54 -7.77 -15.61
CA THR A 22 16.71 -8.94 -15.89
C THR A 22 17.45 -10.15 -15.37
N VAL A 23 17.07 -10.67 -14.20
CA VAL A 23 17.57 -11.96 -13.72
C VAL A 23 16.97 -13.03 -14.64
N PRO A 24 17.78 -13.77 -15.44
CA PRO A 24 17.24 -14.82 -16.27
C PRO A 24 16.85 -15.99 -15.36
N TRP A 25 15.56 -16.30 -15.31
CA TRP A 25 15.08 -17.54 -14.68
C TRP A 25 15.73 -18.73 -15.41
N ARG A 26 16.70 -19.37 -14.75
CA ARG A 26 17.35 -20.57 -15.26
C ARG A 26 16.57 -21.78 -14.77
N ASP A 27 16.01 -22.58 -15.69
CA ASP A 27 15.46 -23.90 -15.36
C ASP A 27 16.57 -24.80 -14.81
N PRO A 28 16.43 -25.38 -13.59
CA PRO A 28 17.39 -26.34 -13.09
C PRO A 28 17.21 -27.69 -13.81
N LYS A 29 18.26 -28.06 -14.54
CA LYS A 29 18.52 -29.39 -15.08
C LYS A 29 18.52 -30.43 -13.94
N SER A 30 17.92 -31.59 -14.20
CA SER A 30 17.67 -32.69 -13.27
C SER A 30 18.92 -33.19 -12.53
N ALA A 31 18.79 -33.42 -11.19
CA ALA A 31 19.35 -34.51 -10.34
C ALA A 31 19.79 -34.01 -8.93
N PRO A 32 20.01 -34.90 -7.95
CA PRO A 32 19.14 -35.97 -7.44
C PRO A 32 18.85 -35.81 -5.92
N ALA A 33 18.02 -36.71 -5.40
CA ALA A 33 17.46 -36.74 -4.05
C ALA A 33 18.49 -36.68 -2.90
N ALA A 34 18.30 -35.72 -2.00
CA ALA A 34 18.70 -35.80 -0.59
C ALA A 34 17.81 -34.81 0.20
N LEU A 35 16.57 -35.22 0.45
CA LEU A 35 15.59 -34.51 1.26
C LEU A 35 15.54 -35.19 2.63
N ASP A 36 16.52 -34.94 3.49
CA ASP A 36 16.42 -35.29 4.91
C ASP A 36 17.15 -34.19 5.69
N ALA A 37 16.47 -33.59 6.67
CA ALA A 37 16.91 -32.50 7.55
C ALA A 37 16.75 -31.05 7.04
N ILE A 38 15.60 -30.71 6.43
CA ILE A 38 15.11 -29.32 6.46
C ILE A 38 14.06 -29.25 7.57
N GLU A 39 14.37 -28.62 8.69
CA GLU A 39 13.36 -28.25 9.70
C GLU A 39 12.41 -27.22 9.06
N ALA A 40 11.26 -27.68 8.60
CA ALA A 40 10.16 -26.81 8.25
C ALA A 40 9.59 -26.24 9.55
N VAL A 41 9.80 -24.95 9.80
CA VAL A 41 9.11 -24.25 10.88
C VAL A 41 7.67 -24.03 10.41
N ASP A 42 6.80 -25.01 10.65
CA ASP A 42 5.37 -24.96 10.31
C ASP A 42 4.68 -24.03 11.33
N LEU A 43 4.70 -22.72 11.06
CA LEU A 43 4.08 -21.70 11.93
C LEU A 43 2.56 -21.59 11.77
N VAL A 44 1.94 -22.45 10.96
CA VAL A 44 0.49 -22.45 10.72
C VAL A 44 -0.01 -23.89 10.74
N ASP A 45 -0.92 -24.18 11.67
CA ASP A 45 -1.58 -25.48 11.81
C ASP A 45 -2.21 -25.89 10.46
N GLN A 46 -1.91 -27.11 9.99
CA GLN A 46 -2.22 -27.62 8.64
C GLN A 46 -3.73 -27.76 8.35
N THR A 47 -4.61 -27.36 9.26
CA THR A 47 -6.03 -27.73 9.25
C THR A 47 -7.00 -26.66 8.75
N THR A 48 -6.55 -25.45 8.41
CA THR A 48 -7.45 -24.41 7.88
C THR A 48 -6.78 -23.59 6.78
N THR A 49 -6.51 -24.19 5.63
CA THR A 49 -6.24 -23.44 4.40
C THR A 49 -7.48 -23.50 3.52
N THR A 50 -8.06 -22.34 3.23
CA THR A 50 -8.99 -22.23 2.10
C THR A 50 -8.21 -22.68 0.87
N ALA A 51 -8.73 -23.68 0.16
CA ALA A 51 -8.12 -24.12 -1.08
C ALA A 51 -8.08 -22.90 -2.01
N TRP A 52 -6.95 -22.65 -2.66
CA TRP A 52 -6.81 -21.55 -3.63
C TRP A 52 -7.87 -21.59 -4.75
N ASP A 53 -8.65 -22.67 -4.85
CA ASP A 53 -9.82 -22.83 -5.70
C ASP A 53 -10.98 -21.89 -5.32
N ASP A 54 -11.09 -21.51 -4.05
CA ASP A 54 -12.19 -20.68 -3.52
C ASP A 54 -11.91 -19.18 -3.54
N VAL A 55 -10.66 -18.76 -3.83
CA VAL A 55 -10.24 -17.35 -3.82
C VAL A 55 -10.83 -16.62 -5.03
N HIS A 56 -11.49 -15.48 -4.87
CA HIS A 56 -12.10 -14.78 -6.00
C HIS A 56 -11.06 -13.97 -6.81
N GLY A 57 -11.32 -13.72 -8.09
CA GLY A 57 -10.46 -12.87 -8.95
C GLY A 57 -9.18 -13.52 -9.49
N LEU A 58 -8.87 -14.76 -9.12
CA LEU A 58 -7.75 -15.51 -9.69
C LEU A 58 -8.15 -16.33 -10.93
N GLU A 59 -7.35 -16.22 -11.98
CA GLU A 59 -7.44 -17.09 -13.16
C GLU A 59 -6.96 -18.51 -12.83
N GLU A 60 -7.42 -19.50 -13.60
CA GLU A 60 -7.04 -20.91 -13.45
C GLU A 60 -5.52 -21.12 -13.47
N GLN A 61 -4.81 -20.41 -14.34
CA GLN A 61 -3.35 -20.48 -14.38
C GLN A 61 -2.73 -19.95 -13.09
N GLN A 62 -3.21 -18.83 -12.55
CA GLN A 62 -2.70 -18.24 -11.32
C GLN A 62 -2.95 -19.16 -10.11
N ARG A 63 -4.16 -19.75 -10.00
CA ARG A 63 -4.49 -20.75 -8.96
C ARG A 63 -3.52 -21.91 -8.95
N ARG A 64 -3.25 -22.51 -10.12
CA ARG A 64 -2.28 -23.62 -10.24
C ARG A 64 -0.86 -23.23 -9.86
N HIS A 65 -0.45 -21.97 -10.05
CA HIS A 65 0.87 -21.51 -9.59
C HIS A 65 0.91 -21.37 -8.07
N LEU A 66 -0.12 -20.76 -7.47
CA LEU A 66 -0.21 -20.56 -6.02
C LEU A 66 -0.34 -21.88 -5.26
N GLN A 67 -1.11 -22.84 -5.78
CA GLN A 67 -1.17 -24.21 -5.24
C GLN A 67 0.18 -24.91 -5.27
N ARG A 68 0.97 -24.72 -6.34
CA ARG A 68 2.34 -25.26 -6.41
C ARG A 68 3.25 -24.60 -5.38
N LEU A 69 3.15 -23.29 -5.17
CA LEU A 69 3.92 -22.57 -4.15
C LEU A 69 3.52 -23.00 -2.73
N HIS A 70 2.24 -23.22 -2.46
CA HIS A 70 1.77 -23.77 -1.19
C HIS A 70 2.32 -25.18 -0.95
N ALA A 71 2.22 -26.07 -1.95
CA ALA A 71 2.63 -27.46 -1.81
C ALA A 71 4.17 -27.65 -1.72
N LYS A 72 4.94 -26.87 -2.50
CA LYS A 72 6.40 -27.03 -2.56
C LYS A 72 7.16 -26.11 -1.61
N GLY A 73 6.60 -24.94 -1.31
CA GLY A 73 7.31 -23.85 -0.67
C GLY A 73 8.42 -23.26 -1.53
N ILE A 74 9.04 -22.20 -1.02
CA ILE A 74 10.19 -21.49 -1.59
C ILE A 74 11.35 -21.70 -0.62
N LEU A 75 12.40 -22.39 -1.08
CA LEU A 75 13.63 -22.53 -0.32
C LEU A 75 14.40 -21.21 -0.37
N TRP A 76 14.56 -20.59 0.79
CA TRP A 76 15.46 -19.48 1.01
C TRP A 76 16.72 -19.97 1.70
N LYS A 77 17.86 -19.50 1.23
CA LYS A 77 19.17 -19.77 1.83
C LYS A 77 19.73 -18.45 2.34
N HIS A 78 20.12 -18.42 3.61
CA HIS A 78 20.72 -17.21 4.17
C HIS A 78 21.98 -16.84 3.37
N PRO A 79 22.13 -15.58 2.92
CA PRO A 79 23.26 -15.13 2.11
C PRO A 79 24.58 -14.99 2.89
N ALA A 80 24.75 -15.66 4.03
CA ALA A 80 26.00 -15.63 4.78
C ALA A 80 26.97 -16.68 4.23
N ASP A 81 28.23 -16.24 4.06
CA ASP A 81 29.36 -16.93 3.45
C ASP A 81 29.42 -18.44 3.66
N ASP A 82 29.93 -19.12 2.62
CA ASP A 82 30.32 -20.54 2.37
C ASP A 82 30.93 -21.33 3.56
N SER A 83 30.36 -21.16 4.74
CA SER A 83 30.63 -21.90 5.96
C SER A 83 29.44 -22.82 6.17
N SER A 84 29.74 -24.04 6.61
CA SER A 84 28.90 -25.23 6.61
C SER A 84 27.64 -25.18 7.49
N SER A 85 27.11 -24.00 7.80
CA SER A 85 25.90 -23.79 8.61
C SER A 85 24.97 -22.72 8.03
N SER A 86 24.84 -22.64 6.69
CA SER A 86 23.84 -21.77 6.08
C SER A 86 22.43 -22.27 6.43
N VAL A 87 21.77 -21.53 7.32
CA VAL A 87 20.37 -21.78 7.68
C VAL A 87 19.53 -21.67 6.40
N SER A 88 18.91 -22.78 6.02
CA SER A 88 18.01 -22.84 4.89
C SER A 88 16.59 -22.96 5.44
N VAL A 89 15.70 -22.07 5.01
CA VAL A 89 14.30 -22.02 5.45
C VAL A 89 13.40 -22.23 4.24
N VAL A 90 12.36 -23.03 4.39
CA VAL A 90 11.33 -23.17 3.35
C VAL A 90 10.12 -22.33 3.74
N PHE A 91 9.85 -21.28 2.98
CA PHE A 91 8.66 -20.46 3.12
C PHE A 91 7.50 -21.09 2.36
N ARG A 92 6.35 -21.24 2.99
CA ARG A 92 5.12 -21.67 2.30
C ARG A 92 4.16 -20.50 2.17
N LEU A 93 3.48 -20.45 1.03
CA LEU A 93 2.45 -19.44 0.77
C LEU A 93 1.08 -20.00 1.18
N SER A 94 0.41 -19.33 2.11
CA SER A 94 -0.97 -19.63 2.50
C SER A 94 -1.88 -18.44 2.19
N HIS A 95 -3.16 -18.73 1.93
CA HIS A 95 -4.18 -17.70 1.80
C HIS A 95 -4.70 -17.33 3.20
N GLY A 96 -4.48 -16.08 3.62
CA GLY A 96 -4.91 -15.57 4.92
C GLY A 96 -6.39 -15.18 5.02
N GLY A 97 -7.14 -15.27 3.91
CA GLY A 97 -8.55 -14.87 3.82
C GLY A 97 -8.76 -13.46 3.24
N GLU A 98 -9.94 -13.24 2.69
CA GLU A 98 -10.33 -11.99 2.02
C GLU A 98 -10.36 -10.78 2.98
N VAL A 99 -10.05 -9.60 2.47
CA VAL A 99 -10.16 -8.33 3.21
C VAL A 99 -11.01 -7.33 2.45
N SER A 100 -11.80 -6.53 3.17
CA SER A 100 -12.65 -5.51 2.58
C SER A 100 -11.81 -4.35 2.03
N ALA A 101 -12.30 -3.71 0.97
CA ALA A 101 -11.73 -2.47 0.41
C ALA A 101 -12.22 -1.22 1.17
N ASP A 102 -12.19 -1.26 2.50
CA ASP A 102 -12.68 -0.21 3.41
C ASP A 102 -11.53 0.64 3.99
N GLY A 103 -10.31 0.46 3.48
CA GLY A 103 -9.09 1.09 4.00
C GLY A 103 -8.52 0.43 5.27
N ASN A 104 -9.20 -0.56 5.89
CA ASN A 104 -8.67 -1.34 7.01
C ASN A 104 -7.98 -2.64 6.56
N CYS A 105 -7.84 -2.86 5.26
CA CYS A 105 -7.32 -4.09 4.69
C CYS A 105 -5.93 -4.48 5.22
N LEU A 106 -4.99 -3.53 5.38
CA LEU A 106 -3.66 -3.81 5.94
C LEU A 106 -3.76 -4.37 7.36
N PHE A 107 -4.55 -3.71 8.22
CA PHE A 107 -4.70 -4.09 9.63
C PHE A 107 -5.45 -5.41 9.79
N THR A 108 -6.51 -5.62 8.99
CA THR A 108 -7.28 -6.86 8.97
C THR A 108 -6.41 -8.02 8.46
N ALA A 109 -5.65 -7.81 7.38
CA ALA A 109 -4.73 -8.81 6.83
C ALA A 109 -3.64 -9.16 7.86
N SER A 110 -3.03 -8.15 8.49
CA SER A 110 -2.01 -8.36 9.52
C SER A 110 -2.56 -9.11 10.73
N GLN A 111 -3.76 -8.75 11.21
CA GLN A 111 -4.43 -9.47 12.29
C GLN A 111 -4.65 -10.95 11.93
N LYS A 112 -5.16 -11.23 10.73
CA LYS A 112 -5.41 -12.61 10.26
C LYS A 112 -4.11 -13.41 10.12
N ALA A 113 -3.09 -12.82 9.50
CA ALA A 113 -1.78 -13.46 9.33
C ALA A 113 -1.14 -13.82 10.68
N MET A 114 -1.31 -12.96 11.69
CA MET A 114 -0.74 -13.18 13.02
C MET A 114 -1.57 -14.12 13.88
N ALA A 115 -2.89 -14.22 13.65
CA ALA A 115 -3.77 -15.15 14.35
C ALA A 115 -3.51 -16.63 14.05
N GLY A 116 -2.96 -16.94 12.88
CA GLY A 116 -2.54 -18.30 12.50
C GLY A 116 -1.40 -18.87 13.36
N SER A 117 -0.71 -18.04 14.16
CA SER A 117 0.44 -18.42 14.99
C SER A 117 0.08 -19.05 16.36
N GLY A 118 -1.17 -19.51 16.55
CA GLY A 118 -1.63 -20.19 17.78
C GLY A 118 -2.09 -19.27 18.91
N THR A 119 -2.01 -17.95 18.72
CA THR A 119 -2.57 -16.94 19.62
C THR A 119 -3.51 -16.05 18.81
N ALA A 120 -4.82 -16.16 19.07
CA ALA A 120 -5.77 -15.18 18.56
C ALA A 120 -5.34 -13.80 19.10
N PRO A 121 -4.99 -12.82 18.24
CA PRO A 121 -4.71 -11.48 18.71
C PRO A 121 -6.03 -10.97 19.26
N GLY A 122 -6.12 -10.79 20.58
CA GLY A 122 -7.33 -10.35 21.28
C GLY A 122 -7.72 -8.90 20.99
N PHE A 123 -7.36 -8.38 19.83
CA PHE A 123 -7.58 -7.01 19.40
C PHE A 123 -8.14 -7.00 17.98
N ASP A 124 -9.05 -6.08 17.69
CA ASP A 124 -9.62 -5.87 16.36
C ASP A 124 -8.68 -5.02 15.48
N ALA A 125 -8.98 -4.92 14.18
CA ALA A 125 -8.20 -4.12 13.23
C ALA A 125 -8.10 -2.65 13.65
N ARG A 126 -9.14 -2.11 14.31
CA ARG A 126 -9.16 -0.74 14.81
C ARG A 126 -8.18 -0.54 15.96
N GLU A 127 -8.09 -1.50 16.89
CA GLU A 127 -7.12 -1.50 17.97
C GLU A 127 -5.70 -1.73 17.45
N LEU A 128 -5.51 -2.58 16.45
CA LEU A 128 -4.21 -2.73 15.79
C LEU A 128 -3.76 -1.41 15.13
N ARG A 129 -4.67 -0.72 14.45
CA ARG A 129 -4.44 0.62 13.90
C ARG A 129 -4.03 1.61 15.00
N ARG A 130 -4.75 1.66 16.12
CA ARG A 130 -4.38 2.52 17.28
C ARG A 130 -3.00 2.19 17.84
N ARG A 131 -2.65 0.90 17.94
CA ARG A 131 -1.32 0.46 18.39
C ARG A 131 -0.24 0.88 17.42
N THR A 132 -0.49 0.77 16.13
CA THR A 132 0.41 1.21 15.06
C THR A 132 0.70 2.72 15.20
N VAL A 133 -0.34 3.53 15.36
CA VAL A 133 -0.19 4.98 15.60
C VAL A 133 0.58 5.27 16.88
N ARG A 134 0.28 4.57 17.97
CA ARG A 134 0.99 4.73 19.24
C ARG A 134 2.48 4.39 19.10
N ARG A 135 2.79 3.28 18.44
CA ARG A 135 4.15 2.81 18.17
C ARG A 135 4.92 3.86 17.36
N PHE A 136 4.34 4.35 16.26
CA PHE A 136 4.91 5.43 15.48
C PHE A 136 5.29 6.64 16.34
N LEU A 137 4.36 7.13 17.17
CA LEU A 137 4.62 8.30 18.03
C LEU A 137 5.67 8.02 19.12
N GLU A 138 5.78 6.80 19.62
CA GLU A 138 6.84 6.40 20.57
C GLU A 138 8.20 6.38 19.88
N ASP A 139 8.29 5.75 18.71
CA ASP A 139 9.53 5.61 17.95
C ASP A 139 9.99 6.99 17.43
N PHE A 140 9.09 7.80 16.87
CA PHE A 140 9.36 9.16 16.40
C PHE A 140 9.92 10.08 17.51
N ARG A 141 9.41 9.95 18.74
CA ARG A 141 9.93 10.70 19.89
C ARG A 141 11.31 10.22 20.35
N SER A 142 11.71 9.01 19.98
CA SER A 142 13.00 8.41 20.37
C SER A 142 14.14 8.71 19.40
N VAL A 143 13.82 8.97 18.13
CA VAL A 143 14.81 9.24 17.08
C VAL A 143 15.41 10.65 17.15
N GLY A 144 16.57 10.82 16.52
CA GLY A 144 17.30 12.08 16.43
C GLY A 144 16.68 13.07 15.43
N ALA A 145 17.12 14.33 15.46
CA ALA A 145 16.53 15.39 14.64
C ALA A 145 16.60 15.13 13.13
N GLU A 146 17.72 14.60 12.63
CA GLU A 146 17.91 14.28 11.20
C GLU A 146 16.93 13.19 10.73
N GLU A 147 16.72 12.16 11.54
CA GLU A 147 15.79 11.07 11.23
C GLU A 147 14.33 11.55 11.31
N ARG A 148 14.00 12.46 12.24
CA ARG A 148 12.68 13.10 12.27
C ARG A 148 12.40 13.89 11.00
N GLU A 149 13.35 14.69 10.56
CA GLU A 149 13.23 15.47 9.31
C GLU A 149 13.05 14.54 8.11
N ALA A 150 13.77 13.42 8.05
CA ALA A 150 13.61 12.41 7.01
C ALA A 150 12.20 11.77 7.02
N ILE A 151 11.66 11.48 8.21
CA ILE A 151 10.30 10.94 8.37
C ILE A 151 9.24 11.97 7.96
N GLU A 152 9.37 13.23 8.39
CA GLU A 152 8.45 14.31 8.01
C GLU A 152 8.45 14.54 6.49
N GLU A 153 9.62 14.56 5.86
CA GLU A 153 9.73 14.65 4.40
C GLU A 153 9.13 13.41 3.72
N ALA A 154 9.30 12.20 4.26
CA ALA A 154 8.64 11.01 3.73
C ALA A 154 7.11 11.11 3.79
N ILE A 155 6.54 11.55 4.93
CA ILE A 155 5.09 11.78 5.09
C ILE A 155 4.60 12.78 4.05
N LYS A 156 5.29 13.90 3.89
CA LYS A 156 4.96 14.93 2.92
C LYS A 156 5.02 14.42 1.49
N HIS A 157 6.04 13.66 1.10
CA HIS A 157 6.11 13.08 -0.24
C HIS A 157 4.95 12.11 -0.54
N MET A 158 4.47 11.38 0.47
CA MET A 158 3.36 10.43 0.30
C MET A 158 1.99 11.12 0.24
N TYR A 159 1.77 12.16 1.05
CA TYR A 159 0.43 12.67 1.33
C TYR A 159 0.20 14.13 1.01
N ALA A 160 1.26 14.91 0.81
CA ALA A 160 1.21 16.31 0.41
C ALA A 160 2.36 16.63 -0.57
N PRO A 161 2.48 15.91 -1.69
CA PRO A 161 3.58 16.08 -2.63
C PRO A 161 3.61 17.48 -3.23
N ASP A 162 4.80 17.93 -3.63
CA ASP A 162 4.95 19.19 -4.35
C ASP A 162 4.45 19.04 -5.79
N LEU A 163 3.25 19.57 -6.07
CA LEU A 163 2.61 19.53 -7.39
C LEU A 163 3.39 20.27 -8.50
N LYS A 164 4.46 21.01 -8.18
CA LYS A 164 5.33 21.62 -9.19
C LYS A 164 6.39 20.66 -9.72
N ASN A 165 6.67 19.60 -8.97
CA ASN A 165 7.74 18.64 -9.24
C ASN A 165 7.17 17.20 -9.16
N GLY A 166 7.95 16.19 -9.55
CA GLY A 166 7.56 14.79 -9.29
C GLY A 166 6.46 14.21 -10.20
N TRP A 167 6.08 14.88 -11.29
CA TRP A 167 5.30 14.28 -12.38
C TRP A 167 6.18 13.25 -13.11
N GLY A 168 6.21 12.03 -12.60
CA GLY A 168 6.99 10.91 -13.11
C GLY A 168 6.11 9.84 -13.76
N ILE A 169 6.21 8.59 -13.27
CA ILE A 169 5.47 7.43 -13.80
C ILE A 169 3.95 7.54 -13.53
N HIS A 170 3.56 8.19 -12.43
CA HIS A 170 2.15 8.39 -12.07
C HIS A 170 1.65 9.74 -12.60
N VAL A 171 0.62 9.67 -13.44
CA VAL A 171 -0.04 10.86 -14.06
C VAL A 171 -1.04 11.55 -13.13
N VAL A 172 -1.32 10.94 -11.97
CA VAL A 172 -2.18 11.50 -10.92
C VAL A 172 -1.39 11.56 -9.62
N GLN A 173 -1.41 12.71 -8.96
CA GLN A 173 -0.91 12.92 -7.60
C GLN A 173 -2.07 13.22 -6.67
N GLU A 174 -1.96 12.81 -5.41
CA GLU A 174 -3.00 13.02 -4.41
C GLU A 174 -2.48 13.84 -3.23
N ILE A 175 -3.27 14.83 -2.80
CA ILE A 175 -3.06 15.53 -1.53
C ILE A 175 -4.15 15.08 -0.56
N LYS A 176 -3.74 14.61 0.62
CA LYS A 176 -4.63 14.24 1.72
C LYS A 176 -4.77 15.39 2.70
N LEU A 177 -6.01 15.75 3.00
CA LEU A 177 -6.38 16.75 3.98
C LEU A 177 -7.36 16.13 4.99
N LEU A 178 -7.30 16.59 6.24
CA LEU A 178 -8.18 16.16 7.31
C LEU A 178 -9.20 17.27 7.59
N ALA A 179 -10.46 16.97 7.29
CA ALA A 179 -11.58 17.84 7.62
C ALA A 179 -12.16 17.40 8.96
N LYS A 180 -12.19 18.29 9.96
CA LYS A 180 -12.83 17.96 11.23
C LYS A 180 -14.34 17.78 11.00
N LYS A 181 -14.92 16.69 11.49
CA LYS A 181 -16.36 16.41 11.29
C LYS A 181 -17.27 17.52 11.81
N SER A 182 -16.88 18.16 12.92
CA SER A 182 -17.61 19.30 13.49
C SER A 182 -17.66 20.52 12.57
N ASP A 183 -16.73 20.64 11.63
CA ASP A 183 -16.54 21.84 10.82
C ASP A 183 -17.13 21.67 9.41
N ARG A 184 -17.63 20.46 9.07
CA ARG A 184 -18.15 20.12 7.73
C ARG A 184 -19.23 21.08 7.24
N LEU A 185 -20.18 21.45 8.10
CA LEU A 185 -21.22 22.42 7.73
C LEU A 185 -20.65 23.81 7.41
N ALA A 186 -19.61 24.24 8.12
CA ALA A 186 -18.96 25.52 7.87
C ALA A 186 -18.11 25.48 6.59
N LEU A 187 -17.48 24.34 6.28
CA LEU A 187 -16.78 24.13 5.01
C LEU A 187 -17.76 24.18 3.84
N ASP A 188 -18.88 23.46 3.93
CA ASP A 188 -19.92 23.44 2.89
C ASP A 188 -20.48 24.84 2.64
N SER A 189 -20.80 25.58 3.71
CA SER A 189 -21.29 26.97 3.60
C SER A 189 -20.27 27.87 2.89
N ALA A 190 -18.98 27.74 3.20
CA ALA A 190 -17.95 28.57 2.58
C ALA A 190 -17.71 28.22 1.10
N ILE A 191 -17.87 26.95 0.72
CA ILE A 191 -17.85 26.53 -0.68
C ILE A 191 -19.05 27.12 -1.41
N ASP A 192 -20.25 27.03 -0.81
CA ASP A 192 -21.48 27.58 -1.39
C ASP A 192 -21.42 29.11 -1.57
N GLU A 193 -20.77 29.83 -0.65
CA GLU A 193 -20.51 31.27 -0.78
C GLU A 193 -19.65 31.58 -2.02
N LEU A 194 -18.58 30.80 -2.27
CA LEU A 194 -17.75 30.97 -3.46
C LEU A 194 -18.51 30.60 -4.75
N LEU A 195 -19.34 29.55 -4.71
CA LEU A 195 -20.21 29.17 -5.81
C LEU A 195 -21.18 30.30 -6.18
N GLN A 196 -21.76 30.97 -5.18
CA GLN A 196 -22.66 32.12 -5.38
C GLN A 196 -21.95 33.32 -6.02
N LEU A 197 -20.64 33.47 -5.81
CA LEU A 197 -19.80 34.46 -6.46
C LEU A 197 -19.35 34.05 -7.88
N GLY A 198 -19.77 32.87 -8.36
CA GLY A 198 -19.48 32.37 -9.70
C GLY A 198 -18.18 31.59 -9.83
N VAL A 199 -17.54 31.21 -8.71
CA VAL A 199 -16.37 30.32 -8.72
C VAL A 199 -16.83 28.89 -9.05
N GLN A 200 -16.06 28.14 -9.85
CA GLN A 200 -16.35 26.73 -10.12
C GLN A 200 -16.20 25.88 -8.85
N ARG A 201 -17.00 24.82 -8.74
CA ARG A 201 -17.08 23.98 -7.52
C ARG A 201 -15.72 23.44 -7.10
N GLU A 202 -14.96 22.93 -8.05
CA GLU A 202 -13.67 22.29 -7.81
C GLU A 202 -12.66 23.30 -7.28
N MET A 203 -12.58 24.50 -7.89
CA MET A 203 -11.71 25.59 -7.41
C MET A 203 -12.14 26.12 -6.04
N ALA A 204 -13.46 26.24 -5.79
CA ALA A 204 -13.99 26.66 -4.51
C ALA A 204 -13.65 25.64 -3.41
N ALA A 205 -13.93 24.36 -3.66
CA ALA A 205 -13.62 23.26 -2.76
C ALA A 205 -12.12 23.17 -2.47
N GLU A 206 -11.29 23.22 -3.51
CA GLU A 206 -9.83 23.24 -3.38
C GLU A 206 -9.35 24.35 -2.45
N SER A 207 -9.81 25.58 -2.71
CA SER A 207 -9.42 26.76 -1.95
C SER A 207 -9.84 26.62 -0.48
N ILE A 208 -11.09 26.25 -0.21
CA ILE A 208 -11.61 26.12 1.15
C ILE A 208 -10.94 24.97 1.90
N TYR A 209 -10.76 23.82 1.26
CA TYR A 209 -10.12 22.68 1.92
C TYR A 209 -8.63 22.94 2.19
N LYS A 210 -7.87 23.53 1.25
CA LYS A 210 -6.47 23.91 1.50
C LYS A 210 -6.33 24.97 2.58
N GLU A 211 -7.27 25.91 2.69
CA GLU A 211 -7.25 26.96 3.70
C GLU A 211 -7.59 26.43 5.10
N ARG A 212 -8.58 25.54 5.20
CA ARG A 212 -9.25 25.24 6.49
C ARG A 212 -9.06 23.82 6.99
N CYS A 213 -8.66 22.87 6.14
CA CYS A 213 -8.36 21.51 6.56
C CYS A 213 -6.89 21.35 6.94
N ILE A 214 -6.57 20.29 7.68
CA ILE A 214 -5.21 20.00 8.12
C ILE A 214 -4.53 19.17 7.03
N PRO A 215 -3.43 19.62 6.41
CA PRO A 215 -2.68 18.78 5.49
C PRO A 215 -2.00 17.63 6.23
N VAL A 216 -1.92 16.47 5.59
CA VAL A 216 -1.14 15.34 6.10
C VAL A 216 0.30 15.50 5.61
N ASN A 217 1.15 16.15 6.41
CA ASN A 217 2.50 16.54 5.99
C ASN A 217 3.53 16.55 7.13
N ASP A 218 3.16 16.07 8.32
CA ASP A 218 4.01 15.99 9.50
C ASP A 218 3.57 14.81 10.39
N ASP A 219 4.32 14.54 11.46
CA ASP A 219 4.04 13.41 12.34
C ASP A 219 2.67 13.49 13.05
N PRO A 220 2.18 14.64 13.55
CA PRO A 220 0.90 14.67 14.26
C PRO A 220 -0.28 14.60 13.28
N SER A 221 -0.16 15.16 12.07
CA SER A 221 -1.18 15.01 11.03
C SER A 221 -1.24 13.59 10.48
N TRP A 222 -0.09 12.92 10.30
CA TRP A 222 -0.07 11.50 9.93
C TRP A 222 -0.71 10.63 11.00
N ALA A 223 -0.42 10.87 12.29
CA ALA A 223 -1.04 10.13 13.38
C ALA A 223 -2.57 10.29 13.41
N LYS A 224 -3.07 11.50 13.15
CA LYS A 224 -4.51 11.75 13.00
C LYS A 224 -5.09 11.02 11.80
N TYR A 225 -4.45 11.14 10.63
CA TYR A 225 -4.84 10.45 9.41
C TYR A 225 -4.94 8.94 9.63
N MET A 226 -3.87 8.32 10.11
CA MET A 226 -3.79 6.88 10.32
C MET A 226 -4.76 6.38 11.39
N SER A 227 -5.22 7.24 12.30
CA SER A 227 -6.26 6.92 13.29
C SER A 227 -7.67 6.80 12.69
N ILE A 228 -7.92 7.32 11.49
CA ILE A 228 -9.22 7.27 10.83
C ILE A 228 -9.47 5.83 10.36
N SER A 229 -10.46 5.20 10.97
CA SER A 229 -10.80 3.79 10.81
C SER A 229 -12.01 3.53 9.92
N GLY A 230 -12.64 4.60 9.43
CA GLY A 230 -13.94 4.50 8.77
C GLY A 230 -15.07 4.28 9.78
N SER A 231 -14.96 4.88 10.95
CA SER A 231 -15.97 4.82 12.01
C SER A 231 -16.71 6.15 12.12
N SER A 232 -17.97 6.11 12.51
CA SER A 232 -18.74 7.30 12.91
C SER A 232 -18.04 8.10 14.01
N ASP A 233 -17.28 7.42 14.88
CA ASP A 233 -16.57 8.02 16.02
C ASP A 233 -15.26 8.71 15.63
N ASP A 234 -14.79 8.58 14.39
CA ASP A 234 -13.56 9.23 13.95
C ASP A 234 -13.73 10.76 13.98
N GLU A 235 -12.74 11.49 14.49
CA GLU A 235 -12.83 12.95 14.66
C GLU A 235 -12.78 13.70 13.32
N TYR A 236 -12.11 13.12 12.32
CA TYR A 236 -11.85 13.72 11.02
C TYR A 236 -12.36 12.82 9.89
N ASP A 237 -12.81 13.47 8.81
CA ASP A 237 -12.99 12.87 7.50
C ASP A 237 -11.74 13.12 6.65
N ILE A 238 -11.46 12.21 5.72
CA ILE A 238 -10.39 12.35 4.74
C ILE A 238 -10.94 13.07 3.50
N ILE A 239 -10.25 14.12 3.08
CA ILE A 239 -10.46 14.78 1.80
C ILE A 239 -9.24 14.46 0.93
N THR A 240 -9.48 13.91 -0.26
CA THR A 240 -8.43 13.67 -1.25
C THR A 240 -8.61 14.64 -2.41
N LEU A 241 -7.61 15.49 -2.64
CA LEU A 241 -7.51 16.31 -3.84
C LEU A 241 -6.63 15.57 -4.85
N GLN A 242 -7.20 15.20 -5.99
CA GLN A 242 -6.49 14.48 -7.04
C GLN A 242 -6.09 15.46 -8.14
N TYR A 243 -4.81 15.50 -8.48
CA TYR A 243 -4.23 16.41 -9.46
C TYR A 243 -3.67 15.64 -10.64
N THR A 244 -3.78 16.25 -11.82
CA THR A 244 -2.91 15.99 -12.97
C THR A 244 -1.96 17.17 -13.14
N GLU A 245 -0.99 17.07 -14.05
CA GLU A 245 -0.10 18.18 -14.37
C GLU A 245 -0.88 19.43 -14.84
N GLU A 246 -2.08 19.25 -15.39
CA GLU A 246 -2.96 20.32 -15.86
C GLU A 246 -3.75 21.02 -14.73
N GLY A 247 -3.75 20.45 -13.51
CA GLY A 247 -4.47 20.99 -12.36
C GLY A 247 -5.35 19.96 -11.65
N LEU A 248 -6.25 20.45 -10.79
CA LEU A 248 -7.15 19.62 -10.01
C LEU A 248 -8.10 18.84 -10.92
N LEU A 249 -8.07 17.52 -10.81
CA LEU A 249 -8.92 16.59 -11.55
C LEU A 249 -10.24 16.35 -10.81
N SER A 250 -10.15 16.07 -9.51
CA SER A 250 -11.29 15.64 -8.71
C SER A 250 -11.05 15.87 -7.22
N VAL A 251 -12.17 15.96 -6.49
CA VAL A 251 -12.21 16.03 -5.03
C VAL A 251 -13.01 14.84 -4.52
N ASP A 252 -12.38 13.99 -3.72
CA ASP A 252 -13.06 12.91 -3.01
C ASP A 252 -13.22 13.29 -1.54
N GLU A 253 -14.47 13.23 -1.08
CA GLU A 253 -14.87 13.63 0.28
C GLU A 253 -15.47 12.40 0.98
N ASN A 254 -14.68 11.74 1.82
CA ASN A 254 -15.11 10.55 2.55
C ASN A 254 -16.09 10.89 3.70
N ARG A 255 -17.26 11.41 3.35
CA ARG A 255 -18.28 11.95 4.28
C ARG A 255 -18.95 10.89 5.13
N GLU A 256 -19.10 9.69 4.58
CA GLU A 256 -19.83 8.62 5.24
C GLU A 256 -18.94 7.87 6.24
N GLY A 257 -17.65 8.23 6.30
CA GLY A 257 -16.66 7.50 7.07
C GLY A 257 -16.56 6.05 6.59
N HIS A 258 -16.79 5.77 5.31
CA HIS A 258 -16.69 4.39 4.80
C HIS A 258 -15.27 4.05 4.33
N ALA A 259 -14.45 5.06 4.03
CA ALA A 259 -13.03 4.86 3.78
C ALA A 259 -12.22 5.12 5.05
N ALA A 260 -11.35 4.17 5.41
CA ALA A 260 -10.32 4.39 6.40
C ALA A 260 -9.04 4.90 5.71
N ALA A 261 -8.11 5.45 6.51
CA ALA A 261 -6.77 5.70 6.00
C ALA A 261 -6.12 4.38 5.57
N PHE A 262 -5.64 4.33 4.34
CA PHE A 262 -4.92 3.18 3.83
C PHE A 262 -3.56 3.06 4.52
N GLY A 263 -3.10 1.84 4.74
CA GLY A 263 -1.80 1.59 5.36
C GLY A 263 -0.63 1.84 4.40
N ASP A 264 0.44 2.43 4.90
CA ASP A 264 1.66 2.75 4.16
C ASP A 264 2.87 2.01 4.72
N ASP A 265 4.05 2.28 4.17
CA ASP A 265 5.31 1.68 4.62
C ASP A 265 5.63 2.04 6.08
N ILE A 266 5.26 3.24 6.55
CA ILE A 266 5.40 3.64 7.95
C ILE A 266 4.53 2.75 8.86
N ALA A 267 3.28 2.52 8.48
CA ALA A 267 2.38 1.63 9.20
C ALA A 267 2.90 0.18 9.20
N ILE A 268 3.45 -0.29 8.08
CA ILE A 268 4.05 -1.63 7.96
C ILE A 268 5.24 -1.77 8.90
N GLU A 269 6.14 -0.78 8.97
CA GLU A 269 7.28 -0.77 9.88
C GLU A 269 6.82 -0.80 11.35
N CYS A 270 5.81 0.00 11.69
CA CYS A 270 5.23 0.00 13.03
C CYS A 270 4.60 -1.36 13.38
N LEU A 271 3.92 -2.00 12.43
CA LEU A 271 3.34 -3.34 12.60
C LEU A 271 4.43 -4.40 12.77
N ALA A 272 5.52 -4.32 11.99
CA ALA A 272 6.66 -5.21 12.09
C ALA A 272 7.25 -5.17 13.51
N THR A 273 7.40 -3.97 14.06
CA THR A 273 7.88 -3.77 15.44
C THR A 273 6.86 -4.23 16.49
N GLU A 274 5.57 -3.94 16.32
CA GLU A 274 4.50 -4.40 17.23
C GLU A 274 4.47 -5.93 17.32
N PHE A 275 4.63 -6.62 16.18
CA PHE A 275 4.63 -8.08 16.12
C PHE A 275 5.99 -8.72 16.36
N LYS A 276 7.07 -7.93 16.38
CA LYS A 276 8.47 -8.40 16.43
C LYS A 276 8.75 -9.39 15.30
N ARG A 277 8.32 -9.04 14.08
CA ARG A 277 8.50 -9.84 12.86
C ARG A 277 8.82 -8.96 11.69
N GLU A 278 9.57 -9.49 10.74
CA GLU A 278 9.74 -8.85 9.44
C GLU A 278 8.45 -9.01 8.62
N ILE A 279 8.00 -7.92 8.02
CA ILE A 279 6.86 -7.90 7.12
C ILE A 279 7.36 -7.49 5.74
N TYR A 280 7.10 -8.33 4.75
CA TYR A 280 7.45 -8.07 3.35
C TYR A 280 6.19 -7.90 2.54
N VAL A 281 6.06 -6.77 1.84
CA VAL A 281 4.99 -6.56 0.86
C VAL A 281 5.52 -6.99 -0.51
N VAL A 282 4.87 -8.00 -1.09
CA VAL A 282 5.17 -8.45 -2.44
C VAL A 282 4.10 -7.92 -3.38
N GLY A 283 4.43 -6.85 -4.11
CA GLY A 283 3.58 -6.33 -5.18
C GLY A 283 3.60 -7.28 -6.37
N VAL A 284 2.44 -7.79 -6.78
CA VAL A 284 2.30 -8.46 -8.07
C VAL A 284 2.06 -7.35 -9.10
N VAL A 285 3.12 -6.92 -9.78
CA VAL A 285 2.97 -6.10 -10.98
C VAL A 285 2.37 -7.01 -12.05
N LEU A 286 1.08 -6.80 -12.36
CA LEU A 286 0.49 -7.31 -13.59
C LEU A 286 1.18 -6.58 -14.74
N GLU A 287 2.30 -7.12 -15.20
CA GLU A 287 2.86 -6.72 -16.48
C GLU A 287 1.74 -6.80 -17.52
N LEU A 288 1.51 -5.68 -18.20
CA LEU A 288 0.89 -5.64 -19.51
C LEU A 288 1.60 -6.67 -20.39
N ILE A 289 1.08 -7.91 -20.43
CA ILE A 289 1.39 -8.88 -21.47
C ILE A 289 0.82 -8.29 -22.76
N THR A 290 1.60 -7.39 -23.35
CA THR A 290 1.42 -6.99 -24.74
C THR A 290 1.84 -8.21 -25.57
N MET A 291 0.86 -9.07 -25.86
CA MET A 291 1.00 -9.98 -26.97
C MET A 291 1.08 -9.15 -28.25
N SER A 292 2.27 -9.01 -28.80
CA SER A 292 2.44 -8.72 -30.22
C SER A 292 2.63 -10.05 -30.97
N PRO A 293 2.12 -10.15 -32.21
CA PRO A 293 1.89 -11.41 -32.93
C PRO A 293 3.16 -12.21 -33.26
#